data_AF-A0A816HPN4-F1
#
_entry.id   AF-A0A816HPN4-F1
#
_cell.length_a   1.000
_cell.length_b   1.000
_cell.length_c   1.000
_cell.angle_alpha   90.00
_cell.angle_beta   90.00
_cell.angle_gamma   90.00
#
_symmetry.space_group_name_H-M   'P 1'
#
loop_
_entity.id
_entity.type
_entity.pdbx_description
1 polymer ?
#
loop_
_entity_poly.entity_id
_entity_poly.type
_entity_poly.pdbx_seq_one_letter_code
_entity_poly.pdbx_strand_id
1 'polypeptide(L)'
;KITQIDESLALVQTPSTTQRRFRSLQFISKYKGSEYRCLFHFGLTSLVRHINDNELKNLLFSFVSAINLASSNYVTVETIEIVEKLLNYFVQRFQQIFGIRHMSSNIHSLLHVHQGLSVMGPLWFYSTFSFEGIDKDLVSTVHGTTEFAKQLIRQHILYRDSLVLHKHESYPLILFTFNEELLDRKQSNIHYKNFVDSCFLSNPVSKDLYDTSENGIATRVQSLFNDGLIFYHSLIISGVLMKTTVTAYGKLVADSCISFSFADDQVKYGLIRAIVQSKKNTLRLFIEELVEIKPGASKI
;
A
#
# COMPACT_ATOMS: atom_id res chain seq x y z
N LYS A 1 -27.92 14.58 25.22
CA LYS A 1 -26.59 14.14 25.74
C LYS A 1 -25.64 13.76 24.60
N ILE A 2 -26.00 12.87 23.67
CA ILE A 2 -25.13 12.49 22.54
C ILE A 2 -24.63 13.71 21.74
N THR A 3 -25.53 14.63 21.39
CA THR A 3 -25.19 15.89 20.68
C THR A 3 -24.13 16.73 21.39
N GLN A 4 -24.22 16.88 22.72
CA GLN A 4 -23.23 17.63 23.50
C GLN A 4 -21.87 16.95 23.54
N ILE A 5 -21.85 15.62 23.54
CA ILE A 5 -20.61 14.84 23.48
C ILE A 5 -20.00 14.99 22.07
N ASP A 6 -20.80 14.89 21.02
CA ASP A 6 -20.35 15.06 19.63
C ASP A 6 -19.77 16.47 19.40
N GLU A 7 -20.40 17.52 19.94
CA GLU A 7 -19.85 18.89 19.92
C GLU A 7 -18.49 18.97 20.63
N SER A 8 -18.35 18.33 21.80
CA SER A 8 -17.09 18.28 22.54
C SER A 8 -16.01 17.50 21.80
N LEU A 9 -16.40 16.42 21.13
CA LEU A 9 -15.54 15.56 20.32
C LEU A 9 -15.09 16.27 19.03
N ALA A 10 -15.93 17.11 18.43
CA ALA A 10 -15.60 17.91 17.24
C ALA A 10 -14.47 18.92 17.49
N LEU A 11 -14.25 19.35 18.74
CA LEU A 11 -13.18 20.25 19.14
C LEU A 11 -11.82 19.55 19.34
N VAL A 12 -11.81 18.22 19.48
CA VAL A 12 -10.58 17.45 19.74
C VAL A 12 -9.71 17.43 18.49
N GLN A 13 -8.51 18.00 18.57
CA GLN A 13 -7.54 17.93 17.48
C GLN A 13 -6.85 16.56 17.45
N THR A 14 -6.69 16.01 16.25
CA THR A 14 -6.01 14.74 16.02
C THR A 14 -4.80 14.96 15.10
N PRO A 15 -3.70 14.21 15.25
CA PRO A 15 -2.56 14.29 14.34
C PRO A 15 -2.97 14.03 12.88
N SER A 16 -2.26 14.66 11.94
CA SER A 16 -2.50 14.50 10.49
C SER A 16 -2.30 13.06 9.99
N THR A 17 -1.54 12.25 10.73
CA THR A 17 -1.31 10.82 10.45
C THR A 17 -2.53 9.94 10.77
N THR A 18 -3.56 10.49 11.42
CA THR A 18 -4.77 9.74 11.78
C THR A 18 -5.65 9.55 10.55
N GLN A 19 -5.77 8.31 10.05
CA GLN A 19 -6.50 8.02 8.81
C GLN A 19 -8.01 8.33 8.86
N ARG A 20 -8.65 8.20 10.03
CA ARG A 20 -10.09 8.47 10.22
C ARG A 20 -10.36 9.10 11.57
N ARG A 21 -11.21 10.12 11.56
CA ARG A 21 -11.79 10.74 12.76
C ARG A 21 -13.05 9.98 13.19
N PHE A 22 -13.36 10.00 14.48
CA PHE A 22 -14.62 9.44 14.97
C PHE A 22 -15.82 10.24 14.39
N ARG A 23 -16.86 9.53 13.95
CA ARG A 23 -18.14 10.10 13.51
C ARG A 23 -18.98 10.54 14.72
N SER A 24 -20.23 10.95 14.51
CA SER A 24 -21.18 11.08 15.62
C SER A 24 -21.32 9.75 16.39
N LEU A 25 -21.41 9.81 17.71
CA LEU A 25 -21.64 8.64 18.57
C LEU A 25 -23.01 7.98 18.31
N GLN A 26 -23.92 8.63 17.59
CA GLN A 26 -25.16 8.00 17.12
C GLN A 26 -24.90 6.78 16.24
N PHE A 27 -23.75 6.75 15.55
CA PHE A 27 -23.33 5.64 14.69
C PHE A 27 -22.30 4.72 15.34
N ILE A 28 -22.17 4.75 16.68
CA ILE A 28 -21.14 3.98 17.39
C ILE A 28 -21.16 2.49 17.05
N SER A 29 -22.34 1.89 16.82
CA SER A 29 -22.47 0.48 16.41
C SER A 29 -21.88 0.16 15.04
N LYS A 30 -21.64 1.18 14.20
CA LYS A 30 -21.07 1.06 12.85
C LYS A 30 -19.62 1.56 12.78
N TYR A 31 -19.00 1.85 13.92
CA TYR A 31 -17.61 2.29 13.95
C TYR A 31 -16.67 1.17 13.51
N LYS A 32 -15.66 1.54 12.74
CA LYS A 32 -14.52 0.67 12.41
C LYS A 32 -13.48 0.72 13.52
N GLY A 33 -12.60 -0.27 13.58
CA GLY A 33 -11.52 -0.33 14.58
C GLY A 33 -10.68 0.95 14.64
N SER A 34 -10.38 1.58 13.49
CA SER A 34 -9.64 2.85 13.44
C SER A 34 -10.38 4.04 14.06
N GLU A 35 -11.72 4.04 14.04
CA GLU A 35 -12.53 5.07 14.69
C GLU A 35 -12.59 4.89 16.20
N TYR A 36 -12.74 3.64 16.68
CA TYR A 36 -12.62 3.33 18.11
C TYR A 36 -11.25 3.69 18.65
N ARG A 37 -10.19 3.35 17.91
CA ARG A 37 -8.82 3.74 18.25
C ARG A 37 -8.68 5.25 18.42
N CYS A 38 -9.18 6.01 17.45
CA CYS A 38 -9.16 7.48 17.50
C CYS A 38 -9.98 8.02 18.70
N LEU A 39 -11.17 7.46 18.95
CA LEU A 39 -12.02 7.83 20.07
C LEU A 39 -11.33 7.59 21.42
N PHE A 40 -10.68 6.45 21.61
CA PHE A 40 -10.05 6.12 22.88
C PHE A 40 -8.72 6.86 23.12
N HIS A 41 -7.91 7.11 22.09
CA HIS A 41 -6.66 7.85 22.27
C HIS A 41 -6.87 9.35 22.43
N PHE A 42 -7.79 9.95 21.68
CA PHE A 42 -7.93 11.40 21.62
C PHE A 42 -9.25 11.92 22.21
N GLY A 43 -10.35 11.18 22.00
CA GLY A 43 -11.70 11.57 22.43
C GLY A 43 -12.06 11.19 23.87
N LEU A 44 -11.23 10.39 24.56
CA LEU A 44 -11.56 9.86 25.88
C LEU A 44 -11.86 10.94 26.91
N THR A 45 -11.06 12.01 26.94
CA THR A 45 -11.23 13.12 27.88
C THR A 45 -12.57 13.82 27.69
N SER A 46 -12.97 14.05 26.43
CA SER A 46 -14.28 14.59 26.08
C SER A 46 -15.41 13.63 26.48
N LEU A 47 -15.24 12.32 26.28
CA LEU A 47 -16.25 11.32 26.64
C LEU A 47 -16.47 11.23 28.16
N VAL A 48 -15.38 11.14 28.92
CA VAL A 48 -15.39 11.00 30.39
C VAL A 48 -16.02 12.20 31.08
N ARG A 49 -15.88 13.41 30.52
CA ARG A 49 -16.49 14.64 31.07
C ARG A 49 -18.02 14.54 31.19
N HIS A 50 -18.65 13.75 30.32
CA HIS A 50 -20.11 13.60 30.27
C HIS A 50 -20.62 12.34 30.99
N ILE A 51 -19.72 11.54 31.56
CA ILE A 51 -20.05 10.41 32.42
C ILE A 51 -20.11 10.94 33.87
N ASN A 52 -21.20 10.70 34.59
CA ASN A 52 -21.31 11.12 35.99
C ASN A 52 -20.83 10.05 36.97
N ASP A 53 -20.95 8.79 36.59
CA ASP A 53 -20.59 7.63 37.41
C ASP A 53 -19.07 7.42 37.43
N ASN A 54 -18.47 7.53 38.61
CA ASN A 54 -17.03 7.37 38.78
C ASN A 54 -16.55 5.92 38.56
N GLU A 55 -17.38 4.91 38.85
CA GLU A 55 -17.04 3.51 38.57
C GLU A 55 -16.93 3.28 37.07
N LEU A 56 -17.87 3.84 36.28
CA LEU A 56 -17.80 3.76 34.82
C LEU A 56 -16.58 4.50 34.25
N LYS A 57 -16.20 5.63 34.84
CA LYS A 57 -14.97 6.35 34.44
C LYS A 57 -13.74 5.50 34.72
N ASN A 58 -13.61 4.97 35.93
CA ASN A 58 -12.48 4.14 36.33
C ASN A 58 -12.38 2.89 35.48
N LEU A 59 -13.51 2.26 35.17
CA LEU A 59 -13.59 1.14 34.25
C LEU A 59 -13.02 1.53 32.87
N LEU A 60 -13.51 2.62 32.27
CA LEU A 60 -13.06 3.06 30.95
C LEU A 60 -11.57 3.46 30.94
N PHE A 61 -11.11 4.19 31.97
CA PHE A 61 -9.70 4.55 32.11
C PHE A 61 -8.81 3.32 32.26
N SER A 62 -9.21 2.33 33.06
CA SER A 62 -8.43 1.11 33.24
C SER A 62 -8.21 0.38 31.92
N PHE A 63 -9.28 0.24 31.11
CA PHE A 63 -9.21 -0.36 29.79
C PHE A 63 -8.31 0.42 28.84
N VAL A 64 -8.57 1.72 28.66
CA VAL A 64 -7.81 2.51 27.69
C VAL A 64 -6.34 2.63 28.08
N SER A 65 -6.03 2.83 29.36
CA SER A 65 -4.66 2.85 29.86
C SER A 65 -3.95 1.52 29.62
N ALA A 66 -4.60 0.39 29.89
CA ALA A 66 -4.01 -0.93 29.67
C ALA A 66 -3.69 -1.16 28.18
N ILE A 67 -4.62 -0.87 27.28
CA ILE A 67 -4.41 -1.04 25.83
C ILE A 67 -3.31 -0.09 25.31
N ASN A 68 -3.25 1.15 25.82
CA ASN A 68 -2.19 2.09 25.45
C ASN A 68 -0.80 1.59 25.87
N LEU A 69 -0.66 1.13 27.12
CA LEU A 69 0.59 0.57 27.63
C LEU A 69 1.00 -0.68 26.86
N ALA A 70 0.05 -1.59 26.62
CA ALA A 70 0.25 -2.81 25.84
C ALA A 70 0.60 -2.55 24.37
N SER A 71 0.26 -1.38 23.83
CA SER A 71 0.56 -0.95 22.45
C SER A 71 1.77 -0.01 22.36
N SER A 72 2.52 0.17 23.44
CA SER A 72 3.75 0.98 23.44
C SER A 72 4.82 0.38 22.51
N ASN A 73 5.75 1.21 22.05
CA ASN A 73 6.92 0.75 21.29
C ASN A 73 7.87 -0.09 22.16
N TYR A 74 7.86 0.14 23.47
CA TYR A 74 8.67 -0.57 24.45
C TYR A 74 7.77 -1.00 25.61
N VAL A 75 7.83 -2.29 25.96
CA VAL A 75 7.03 -2.89 27.02
C VAL A 75 8.01 -3.55 28.00
N THR A 76 8.11 -3.01 29.21
CA THR A 76 8.94 -3.57 30.30
C THR A 76 8.15 -4.58 31.12
N VAL A 77 8.84 -5.37 31.95
CA VAL A 77 8.19 -6.29 32.90
C VAL A 77 7.24 -5.54 33.83
N GLU A 78 7.62 -4.36 34.34
CA GLU A 78 6.71 -3.57 35.19
C GLU A 78 5.48 -3.11 34.41
N THR A 79 5.65 -2.74 33.14
CA THR A 79 4.54 -2.35 32.27
C THR A 79 3.55 -3.51 32.09
N ILE A 80 4.04 -4.73 31.91
CA ILE A 80 3.21 -5.94 31.77
C ILE A 80 2.41 -6.18 33.05
N GLU A 81 3.04 -6.08 34.23
CA GLU A 81 2.36 -6.23 35.52
C GLU A 81 1.26 -5.17 35.72
N ILE A 82 1.51 -3.92 35.30
CA ILE A 82 0.51 -2.86 35.34
C ILE A 82 -0.66 -3.18 34.41
N VAL A 83 -0.39 -3.63 33.18
CA VAL A 83 -1.43 -4.05 32.22
C VAL A 83 -2.28 -5.18 32.79
N GLU A 84 -1.65 -6.19 33.40
CA GLU A 84 -2.34 -7.30 34.05
C GLU A 84 -3.29 -6.81 35.14
N LYS A 85 -2.81 -5.94 36.04
CA LYS A 85 -3.63 -5.38 37.12
C LYS A 85 -4.82 -4.57 36.58
N LEU A 86 -4.60 -3.75 35.56
CA LEU A 86 -5.64 -2.92 34.96
C LEU A 86 -6.70 -3.75 34.23
N LEU A 87 -6.31 -4.79 33.48
CA LEU A 87 -7.25 -5.64 32.75
C LEU A 87 -8.01 -6.59 33.69
N ASN A 88 -7.36 -7.11 34.74
CA ASN A 88 -8.05 -7.86 35.79
C ASN A 88 -9.12 -7.00 36.47
N TYR A 89 -8.77 -5.76 36.86
CA TYR A 89 -9.73 -4.82 37.42
C TYR A 89 -10.88 -4.54 36.44
N PHE A 90 -10.57 -4.26 35.17
CA PHE A 90 -11.58 -4.01 34.14
C PHE A 90 -12.57 -5.18 34.02
N VAL A 91 -12.07 -6.40 33.86
CA VAL A 91 -12.90 -7.59 33.66
C VAL A 91 -13.82 -7.86 34.85
N GLN A 92 -13.29 -7.75 36.08
CA GLN A 92 -14.08 -7.93 37.29
C GLN A 92 -15.18 -6.87 37.43
N ARG A 93 -14.84 -5.60 37.22
CA ARG A 93 -15.81 -4.49 37.33
C ARG A 93 -16.82 -4.49 36.19
N PHE A 94 -16.40 -4.86 34.98
CA PHE A 94 -17.30 -5.00 33.83
C PHE A 94 -18.40 -6.02 34.13
N GLN A 95 -18.06 -7.19 34.68
CA GLN A 95 -19.05 -8.20 35.07
C GLN A 95 -20.01 -7.68 36.14
N GLN A 96 -19.51 -6.95 37.15
CA GLN A 96 -20.35 -6.41 38.22
C GLN A 96 -21.35 -5.38 37.71
N ILE A 97 -20.91 -4.49 36.80
CA ILE A 97 -21.72 -3.37 36.29
C ILE A 97 -22.72 -3.84 35.22
N PHE A 98 -22.26 -4.64 34.26
CA PHE A 98 -23.09 -5.04 33.11
C PHE A 98 -23.77 -6.40 33.32
N GLY A 99 -23.22 -7.26 34.19
CA GLY A 99 -23.73 -8.59 34.47
C GLY A 99 -23.12 -9.68 33.57
N ILE A 100 -23.24 -10.93 34.03
CA ILE A 100 -22.59 -12.09 33.41
C ILE A 100 -23.02 -12.34 31.95
N ARG A 101 -24.24 -11.95 31.57
CA ARG A 101 -24.75 -12.10 30.19
C ARG A 101 -23.95 -11.31 29.15
N HIS A 102 -23.18 -10.30 29.57
CA HIS A 102 -22.32 -9.51 28.68
C HIS A 102 -20.85 -9.96 28.69
N MET A 103 -20.51 -10.99 29.47
CA MET A 103 -19.17 -11.59 29.55
C MET A 103 -18.90 -12.48 28.34
N SER A 104 -18.71 -11.84 27.18
CA SER A 104 -18.32 -12.54 25.96
C SER A 104 -16.88 -13.06 26.03
N SER A 105 -16.53 -13.98 25.12
CA SER A 105 -15.15 -14.45 24.97
C SER A 105 -14.15 -13.29 24.80
N ASN A 106 -14.53 -12.20 24.11
CA ASN A 106 -13.66 -11.06 23.92
C ASN A 106 -13.32 -10.34 25.22
N ILE A 107 -14.26 -10.28 26.17
CA ILE A 107 -14.01 -9.71 27.50
C ILE A 107 -13.08 -10.63 28.30
N HIS A 108 -13.31 -11.96 28.23
CA HIS A 108 -12.46 -12.94 28.91
C HIS A 108 -11.02 -12.92 28.37
N SER A 109 -10.84 -12.82 27.05
CA SER A 109 -9.53 -12.78 26.41
C SER A 109 -8.63 -11.64 26.90
N LEU A 110 -9.19 -10.56 27.46
CA LEU A 110 -8.42 -9.46 28.05
C LEU A 110 -7.54 -9.94 29.22
N LEU A 111 -7.95 -10.98 29.94
CA LEU A 111 -7.16 -11.57 31.02
C LEU A 111 -5.85 -12.20 30.54
N HIS A 112 -5.73 -12.51 29.25
CA HIS A 112 -4.57 -13.18 28.67
C HIS A 112 -3.62 -12.23 27.92
N VAL A 113 -3.96 -10.94 27.82
CA VAL A 113 -3.15 -9.95 27.08
C VAL A 113 -1.74 -9.84 27.65
N HIS A 114 -1.57 -9.85 28.97
CA HIS A 114 -0.25 -9.76 29.62
C HIS A 114 0.67 -10.95 29.28
N GLN A 115 0.11 -12.16 29.14
CA GLN A 115 0.85 -13.35 28.67
C GLN A 115 1.28 -13.17 27.22
N GLY A 116 0.38 -12.65 26.37
CA GLY A 116 0.70 -12.28 24.99
C GLY A 116 1.83 -11.26 24.90
N LEU A 117 1.83 -10.24 25.77
CA LEU A 117 2.92 -9.26 25.84
C LEU A 117 4.26 -9.89 26.20
N SER A 118 4.26 -10.82 27.14
CA SER A 118 5.47 -11.50 27.61
C SER A 118 6.09 -12.43 26.55
N VAL A 119 5.25 -13.06 25.73
CA VAL A 119 5.68 -14.06 24.73
C VAL A 119 5.92 -13.46 23.35
N MET A 120 5.03 -12.57 22.90
CA MET A 120 5.00 -12.06 21.52
C MET A 120 5.39 -10.58 21.41
N GLY A 121 5.52 -9.86 22.53
CA GLY A 121 5.79 -8.43 22.54
C GLY A 121 4.52 -7.57 22.42
N PRO A 122 4.64 -6.28 22.05
CA PRO A 122 3.51 -5.34 22.03
C PRO A 122 2.31 -5.77 21.17
N LEU A 123 1.10 -5.31 21.51
CA LEU A 123 -0.15 -5.68 20.82
C LEU A 123 -0.14 -5.46 19.31
N TRP A 124 0.55 -4.41 18.84
CA TRP A 124 0.61 -4.12 17.41
C TRP A 124 1.44 -5.14 16.62
N PHE A 125 2.30 -5.91 17.28
CA PHE A 125 3.18 -6.88 16.63
C PHE A 125 2.41 -8.09 16.06
N TYR A 126 1.37 -8.54 16.76
CA TYR A 126 0.53 -9.67 16.36
C TYR A 126 -0.90 -9.24 15.99
N SER A 127 -1.07 -7.96 15.66
CA SER A 127 -2.36 -7.43 15.23
C SER A 127 -2.68 -7.82 13.79
N THR A 128 -3.95 -8.15 13.53
CA THR A 128 -4.43 -8.46 12.17
C THR A 128 -4.58 -7.21 11.29
N PHE A 129 -4.51 -6.00 11.84
CA PHE A 129 -4.73 -4.76 11.07
C PHE A 129 -3.79 -4.60 9.88
N SER A 130 -2.52 -4.99 10.02
CA SER A 130 -1.55 -4.93 8.92
C SER A 130 -1.92 -5.88 7.78
N PHE A 131 -2.39 -7.09 8.12
CA PHE A 131 -2.85 -8.08 7.16
C PHE A 131 -4.12 -7.62 6.44
N GLU A 132 -5.09 -7.08 7.17
CA GLU A 132 -6.31 -6.50 6.56
C GLU A 132 -6.01 -5.36 5.59
N GLY A 133 -4.98 -4.55 5.88
CA GLY A 133 -4.49 -3.50 4.97
C GLY A 133 -3.97 -4.09 3.66
N ILE A 134 -3.08 -5.08 3.77
CA ILE A 134 -2.50 -5.78 2.61
C ILE A 134 -3.59 -6.51 1.81
N ASP A 135 -4.52 -7.17 2.48
CA ASP A 135 -5.63 -7.88 1.83
C ASP A 135 -6.51 -6.92 1.04
N LYS A 136 -6.79 -5.74 1.59
CA LYS A 136 -7.55 -4.71 0.89
C LYS A 136 -6.80 -4.22 -0.35
N ASP A 137 -5.49 -3.98 -0.23
CA ASP A 137 -4.68 -3.54 -1.36
C ASP A 137 -4.61 -4.63 -2.43
N LEU A 138 -4.42 -5.89 -2.04
CA LEU A 138 -4.42 -7.04 -2.94
C LEU A 138 -5.77 -7.19 -3.66
N VAL A 139 -6.89 -7.12 -2.94
CA VAL A 139 -8.23 -7.19 -3.55
C VAL A 139 -8.47 -6.02 -4.50
N SER A 140 -7.95 -4.82 -4.19
CA SER A 140 -8.06 -3.66 -5.07
C SER A 140 -7.35 -3.84 -6.41
N THR A 141 -6.37 -4.76 -6.50
CA THR A 141 -5.72 -5.09 -7.78
C THR A 141 -6.58 -5.99 -8.67
N VAL A 142 -7.63 -6.61 -8.13
CA VAL A 142 -8.52 -7.54 -8.85
C VAL A 142 -9.76 -6.78 -9.35
N HIS A 143 -9.89 -6.69 -10.68
CA HIS A 143 -10.91 -5.85 -11.32
C HIS A 143 -11.91 -6.64 -12.18
N GLY A 144 -11.72 -7.95 -12.36
CA GLY A 144 -12.62 -8.82 -13.13
C GLY A 144 -13.64 -9.55 -12.26
N THR A 145 -14.85 -9.75 -12.79
CA THR A 145 -15.93 -10.53 -12.14
C THR A 145 -15.80 -12.04 -12.35
N THR A 146 -14.97 -12.47 -13.31
CA THR A 146 -14.70 -13.88 -13.63
C THR A 146 -13.35 -14.33 -13.08
N GLU A 147 -13.29 -15.55 -12.57
CA GLU A 147 -12.05 -16.18 -12.07
C GLU A 147 -11.31 -15.37 -10.98
N PHE A 148 -12.06 -14.72 -10.08
CA PHE A 148 -11.53 -13.89 -8.98
C PHE A 148 -10.37 -14.56 -8.23
N ALA A 149 -10.52 -15.84 -7.87
CA ALA A 149 -9.48 -16.59 -7.16
C ALA A 149 -8.17 -16.69 -7.96
N LYS A 150 -8.23 -16.94 -9.26
CA LYS A 150 -7.02 -17.01 -10.11
C LYS A 150 -6.35 -15.64 -10.25
N GLN A 151 -7.15 -14.58 -10.36
CA GLN A 151 -6.62 -13.21 -10.41
C GLN A 151 -5.93 -12.85 -9.09
N LEU A 152 -6.56 -13.14 -7.95
CA LEU A 152 -5.99 -12.89 -6.62
C LEU A 152 -4.68 -13.67 -6.41
N ILE A 153 -4.65 -14.96 -6.75
CA ILE A 153 -3.44 -15.79 -6.65
C ILE A 153 -2.32 -15.24 -7.52
N ARG A 154 -2.62 -14.85 -8.77
CA ARG A 154 -1.63 -14.25 -9.66
C ARG A 154 -1.06 -12.95 -9.09
N GLN A 155 -1.91 -12.07 -8.55
CA GLN A 155 -1.46 -10.81 -7.95
C GLN A 155 -0.65 -11.03 -6.67
N HIS A 156 -1.03 -12.01 -5.84
CA HIS A 156 -0.29 -12.37 -4.64
C HIS A 156 1.10 -12.91 -4.98
N ILE A 157 1.21 -13.78 -5.98
CA ILE A 157 2.50 -14.29 -6.48
C ILE A 157 3.35 -13.12 -6.98
N LEU A 158 2.80 -12.22 -7.79
CA LEU A 158 3.53 -11.05 -8.28
C LEU A 158 4.00 -10.13 -7.14
N TYR A 159 3.16 -9.89 -6.13
CA TYR A 159 3.50 -9.08 -4.96
C TYR A 159 4.62 -9.75 -4.13
N ARG A 160 4.49 -11.06 -3.86
CA ARG A 160 5.52 -11.85 -3.17
C ARG A 160 6.83 -11.83 -3.94
N ASP A 161 6.80 -12.07 -5.24
CA ASP A 161 7.98 -12.09 -6.09
C ASP A 161 8.65 -10.71 -6.07
N SER A 162 7.89 -9.61 -6.10
CA SER A 162 8.45 -8.24 -5.99
C SER A 162 9.18 -7.97 -4.66
N LEU A 163 8.72 -8.58 -3.56
CA LEU A 163 9.35 -8.49 -2.24
C LEU A 163 10.59 -9.39 -2.13
N VAL A 164 10.56 -10.58 -2.72
CA VAL A 164 11.70 -11.51 -2.75
C VAL A 164 12.82 -10.98 -3.67
N LEU A 165 12.46 -10.27 -4.75
CA LEU A 165 13.38 -9.67 -5.71
C LEU A 165 14.11 -8.42 -5.19
N HIS A 166 13.76 -7.87 -4.01
CA HIS A 166 14.54 -6.80 -3.35
C HIS A 166 15.99 -7.21 -3.03
N LYS A 167 16.37 -8.49 -3.20
CA LYS A 167 17.71 -9.01 -2.92
C LYS A 167 18.64 -9.16 -4.13
N HIS A 168 18.20 -8.90 -5.36
CA HIS A 168 19.03 -9.22 -6.53
C HIS A 168 19.33 -7.99 -7.40
N GLU A 169 20.63 -7.69 -7.47
CA GLU A 169 21.39 -6.88 -8.44
C GLU A 169 20.70 -5.64 -9.05
N SER A 170 21.30 -4.46 -8.80
CA SER A 170 20.89 -3.22 -9.44
C SER A 170 21.63 -3.02 -10.77
N TYR A 171 20.89 -2.62 -11.80
CA TYR A 171 21.42 -2.35 -13.14
C TYR A 171 21.36 -0.85 -13.46
N PRO A 172 22.41 -0.24 -14.04
CA PRO A 172 22.35 1.14 -14.49
C PRO A 172 21.41 1.28 -15.70
N LEU A 173 20.41 2.14 -15.59
CA LEU A 173 19.44 2.37 -16.68
C LEU A 173 20.00 3.34 -17.72
N ILE A 174 20.72 2.83 -18.73
CA ILE A 174 21.55 3.70 -19.56
C ILE A 174 20.85 4.29 -20.79
N LEU A 175 19.73 3.80 -21.30
CA LEU A 175 19.17 4.39 -22.53
C LEU A 175 17.65 4.25 -22.67
N PHE A 176 16.97 5.37 -22.86
CA PHE A 176 15.64 5.38 -23.48
C PHE A 176 15.78 5.49 -25.00
N THR A 177 15.06 4.64 -25.73
CA THR A 177 14.93 4.77 -27.18
C THR A 177 13.45 5.00 -27.49
N PHE A 178 13.10 6.26 -27.72
CA PHE A 178 11.83 6.60 -28.37
C PHE A 178 11.97 6.21 -29.83
N ASN A 179 11.19 5.21 -30.25
CA ASN A 179 11.19 4.80 -31.64
C ASN A 179 9.79 4.95 -32.23
N GLU A 180 9.55 6.09 -32.87
CA GLU A 180 8.32 6.34 -33.65
C GLU A 180 8.19 5.37 -34.86
N GLU A 181 9.28 4.74 -35.30
CA GLU A 181 9.24 3.70 -36.35
C GLU A 181 8.57 2.41 -35.88
N LEU A 182 8.46 2.16 -34.55
CA LEU A 182 7.70 1.02 -34.02
C LEU A 182 6.19 1.14 -34.32
N LEU A 183 5.70 2.28 -34.81
CA LEU A 183 4.27 2.60 -35.01
C LEU A 183 3.90 3.07 -36.43
N ASP A 184 4.76 2.88 -37.44
CA ASP A 184 4.50 3.29 -38.84
C ASP A 184 4.17 4.79 -39.01
N ARG A 185 4.73 5.68 -38.18
CA ARG A 185 4.59 7.14 -38.33
C ARG A 185 5.84 7.75 -38.96
N LYS A 186 5.66 8.70 -39.89
CA LYS A 186 6.76 9.40 -40.58
C LYS A 186 7.61 10.18 -39.56
N GLN A 187 8.91 9.87 -39.59
CA GLN A 187 10.06 10.50 -38.92
C GLN A 187 9.77 11.72 -38.03
N SER A 188 9.98 11.55 -36.73
CA SER A 188 10.59 12.55 -35.87
C SER A 188 11.75 11.91 -35.10
N ASN A 189 12.79 12.70 -34.86
CA ASN A 189 14.11 12.29 -34.39
C ASN A 189 14.11 11.29 -33.21
N ILE A 190 15.01 10.29 -33.26
CA ILE A 190 15.26 9.41 -32.12
C ILE A 190 15.86 10.25 -30.99
N HIS A 191 15.10 10.43 -29.91
CA HIS A 191 15.59 11.13 -28.73
C HIS A 191 16.27 10.14 -27.78
N TYR A 192 17.58 10.28 -27.62
CA TYR A 192 18.37 9.53 -26.64
C TYR A 192 18.42 10.30 -25.33
N LYS A 193 18.05 9.65 -24.22
CA LYS A 193 18.29 10.19 -22.89
C LYS A 193 18.88 9.13 -21.97
N ASN A 194 19.96 9.48 -21.30
CA ASN A 194 20.57 8.68 -20.24
C ASN A 194 19.78 8.95 -18.95
N PHE A 195 19.27 7.90 -18.32
CA PHE A 195 18.80 7.97 -16.95
C PHE A 195 19.97 7.61 -16.02
N VAL A 196 19.99 8.18 -14.82
CA VAL A 196 21.09 7.95 -13.85
C VAL A 196 20.57 7.17 -12.63
N ASP A 197 19.38 6.57 -12.71
CA ASP A 197 18.88 5.71 -11.64
C ASP A 197 19.20 4.24 -11.91
N SER A 198 19.52 3.54 -10.83
CA SER A 198 19.62 2.09 -10.83
C SER A 198 18.23 1.47 -10.84
N CYS A 199 18.03 0.43 -11.64
CA CYS A 199 16.78 -0.30 -11.77
C CYS A 199 16.96 -1.77 -11.38
N PHE A 200 15.87 -2.40 -10.97
CA PHE A 200 15.83 -3.83 -10.69
C PHE A 200 15.04 -4.55 -11.78
N LEU A 201 15.58 -5.67 -12.25
CA LEU A 201 14.96 -6.49 -13.28
C LEU A 201 14.23 -7.67 -12.67
N SER A 202 13.06 -7.97 -13.24
CA SER A 202 12.35 -9.21 -12.96
C SER A 202 13.01 -10.39 -13.70
N ASN A 203 12.48 -11.60 -13.56
CA ASN A 203 12.99 -12.76 -14.30
C ASN A 203 12.92 -12.52 -15.82
N PRO A 204 13.92 -12.98 -16.58
CA PRO A 204 13.91 -12.88 -18.03
C PRO A 204 12.73 -13.69 -18.60
N VAL A 205 12.17 -13.17 -19.68
CA VAL A 205 10.94 -13.65 -20.30
C VAL A 205 11.25 -14.09 -21.74
N SER A 206 10.58 -15.15 -22.22
CA SER A 206 10.72 -15.56 -23.63
C SER A 206 10.30 -14.43 -24.56
N LYS A 207 11.01 -14.28 -25.68
CA LYS A 207 10.66 -13.36 -26.77
C LYS A 207 9.24 -13.60 -27.29
N ASP A 208 8.76 -14.85 -27.23
CA ASP A 208 7.44 -15.27 -27.74
C ASP A 208 6.26 -14.69 -26.96
N LEU A 209 6.52 -14.08 -25.80
CA LEU A 209 5.49 -13.35 -25.04
C LEU A 209 5.20 -11.97 -25.63
N TYR A 210 6.02 -11.49 -26.57
CA TYR A 210 5.78 -10.28 -27.33
C TYR A 210 5.28 -10.63 -28.73
N ASP A 211 4.70 -9.66 -29.44
CA ASP A 211 4.29 -9.86 -30.84
C ASP A 211 5.52 -10.14 -31.72
N THR A 212 5.63 -11.38 -32.20
CA THR A 212 6.70 -11.89 -33.07
C THR A 212 6.29 -11.94 -34.55
N SER A 213 5.16 -11.36 -34.94
CA SER A 213 4.79 -11.21 -36.36
C SER A 213 5.86 -10.41 -37.13
N GLU A 214 5.83 -10.44 -38.47
CA GLU A 214 6.82 -9.75 -39.32
C GLU A 214 6.97 -8.25 -38.98
N ASN A 215 5.89 -7.63 -38.49
CA ASN A 215 5.85 -6.23 -38.03
C ASN A 215 5.66 -6.08 -36.50
N GLY A 216 5.78 -7.18 -35.75
CA GLY A 216 5.59 -7.21 -34.31
C GLY A 216 6.72 -6.52 -33.54
N ILE A 217 6.42 -6.05 -32.33
CA ILE A 217 7.34 -5.31 -31.46
C ILE A 217 8.63 -6.10 -31.20
N ALA A 218 8.53 -7.43 -31.01
CA ALA A 218 9.68 -8.28 -30.72
C ALA A 218 10.65 -8.38 -31.91
N THR A 219 10.08 -8.45 -33.12
CA THR A 219 10.82 -8.55 -34.39
C THR A 219 11.50 -7.23 -34.71
N ARG A 220 10.76 -6.11 -34.57
CA ARG A 220 11.28 -4.74 -34.76
C ARG A 220 12.36 -4.37 -33.74
N VAL A 221 12.19 -4.72 -32.46
CA VAL A 221 13.22 -4.45 -31.44
C VAL A 221 14.46 -5.30 -31.68
N GLN A 222 14.31 -6.56 -32.09
CA GLN A 222 15.46 -7.41 -32.40
C GLN A 222 16.22 -6.97 -33.67
N SER A 223 15.55 -6.41 -34.68
CA SER A 223 16.23 -5.92 -35.89
C SER A 223 17.11 -4.69 -35.66
N LEU A 224 16.88 -3.95 -34.57
CA LEU A 224 17.70 -2.79 -34.20
C LEU A 224 19.06 -3.18 -33.60
N PHE A 225 19.28 -4.46 -33.26
CA PHE A 225 20.51 -4.92 -32.61
C PHE A 225 21.04 -6.20 -33.25
N ASN A 226 22.35 -6.22 -33.49
CA ASN A 226 23.05 -7.40 -34.00
C ASN A 226 23.30 -8.47 -32.91
N ASP A 227 23.06 -8.13 -31.64
CA ASP A 227 23.23 -9.01 -30.48
C ASP A 227 21.92 -9.67 -30.04
N GLY A 228 22.00 -10.87 -29.46
CA GLY A 228 20.86 -11.50 -28.79
C GLY A 228 20.38 -10.68 -27.59
N LEU A 229 19.09 -10.38 -27.54
CA LEU A 229 18.44 -9.59 -26.50
C LEU A 229 17.72 -10.47 -25.48
N ILE A 230 17.77 -10.06 -24.21
CA ILE A 230 16.97 -10.64 -23.15
C ILE A 230 15.77 -9.72 -22.89
N PHE A 231 14.56 -10.27 -22.92
CA PHE A 231 13.31 -9.53 -22.73
C PHE A 231 12.82 -9.61 -21.29
N TYR A 232 12.18 -8.54 -20.81
CA TYR A 232 11.63 -8.46 -19.45
C TYR A 232 10.21 -7.92 -19.47
N HIS A 233 9.31 -8.55 -18.72
CA HIS A 233 7.92 -8.09 -18.64
C HIS A 233 7.76 -6.85 -17.74
N SER A 234 8.59 -6.73 -16.71
CA SER A 234 8.52 -5.66 -15.72
C SER A 234 9.90 -5.26 -15.17
N LEU A 235 9.99 -4.04 -14.66
CA LEU A 235 11.17 -3.51 -13.99
C LEU A 235 10.76 -2.60 -12.82
N ILE A 236 11.65 -2.39 -11.85
CA ILE A 236 11.41 -1.47 -10.72
C ILE A 236 12.42 -0.34 -10.78
N ILE A 237 11.95 0.91 -10.75
CA ILE A 237 12.80 2.12 -10.61
C ILE A 237 12.33 2.88 -9.38
N SER A 238 13.27 3.21 -8.48
CA SER A 238 13.02 4.05 -7.29
C SER A 238 11.81 3.58 -6.46
N GLY A 239 11.62 2.25 -6.36
CA GLY A 239 10.52 1.62 -5.61
C GLY A 239 9.20 1.49 -6.36
N VAL A 240 9.09 1.98 -7.60
CA VAL A 240 7.88 1.90 -8.43
C VAL A 240 8.01 0.75 -9.44
N LEU A 241 7.05 -0.18 -9.42
CA LEU A 241 6.96 -1.28 -10.39
C LEU A 241 6.37 -0.78 -11.71
N MET A 242 7.08 -1.03 -12.81
CA MET A 242 6.68 -0.65 -14.15
C MET A 242 6.54 -1.88 -15.04
N LYS A 243 5.47 -1.93 -15.85
CA LYS A 243 5.11 -3.09 -16.68
C LYS A 243 5.04 -2.74 -18.16
N THR A 244 5.39 -3.71 -19.01
CA THR A 244 5.20 -3.62 -20.46
C THR A 244 3.75 -3.85 -20.87
N THR A 245 3.30 -3.12 -21.88
CA THR A 245 1.97 -3.27 -22.53
C THR A 245 1.95 -4.45 -23.50
N VAL A 246 2.16 -5.65 -22.99
CA VAL A 246 2.04 -6.88 -23.79
C VAL A 246 0.57 -7.09 -24.17
N THR A 247 0.30 -7.23 -25.47
CA THR A 247 -1.03 -7.47 -26.05
C THR A 247 -1.61 -8.80 -25.57
N ALA A 248 -2.47 -8.76 -24.56
CA ALA A 248 -3.31 -9.87 -24.17
C ALA A 248 -4.75 -9.38 -24.06
N TYR A 249 -5.54 -9.53 -25.14
CA TYR A 249 -7.03 -9.55 -25.19
C TYR A 249 -7.81 -8.94 -24.01
N GLY A 250 -7.45 -7.74 -23.56
CA GLY A 250 -7.82 -7.24 -22.24
C GLY A 250 -7.41 -5.78 -22.05
N LYS A 251 -8.28 -5.04 -21.37
CA LYS A 251 -8.26 -3.57 -21.24
C LYS A 251 -6.96 -3.07 -20.59
N LEU A 252 -6.43 -1.96 -21.14
CA LEU A 252 -5.26 -1.22 -20.65
C LEU A 252 -5.33 -0.97 -19.12
N VAL A 253 -4.30 -1.40 -18.37
CA VAL A 253 -4.12 -1.10 -16.95
C VAL A 253 -3.22 0.11 -16.82
N ALA A 254 -3.57 1.09 -15.98
CA ALA A 254 -2.93 2.40 -15.85
C ALA A 254 -1.49 2.40 -15.27
N ASP A 255 -0.83 1.23 -15.15
CA ASP A 255 0.52 1.08 -14.56
C ASP A 255 1.66 1.11 -15.59
N SER A 256 1.33 1.35 -16.86
CA SER A 256 2.28 1.34 -17.98
C SER A 256 2.67 2.72 -18.49
N CYS A 257 2.09 3.80 -17.94
CA CYS A 257 2.33 5.18 -18.37
C CYS A 257 3.38 5.85 -17.47
N ILE A 258 4.48 6.31 -18.06
CA ILE A 258 5.55 7.05 -17.38
C ILE A 258 5.51 8.51 -17.81
N SER A 259 5.65 9.45 -16.87
CA SER A 259 5.95 10.86 -17.15
C SER A 259 7.45 11.12 -17.09
N PHE A 260 8.01 11.84 -18.05
CA PHE A 260 9.44 12.15 -18.12
C PHE A 260 9.67 13.61 -18.53
N SER A 261 10.62 14.27 -17.89
CA SER A 261 11.05 15.64 -18.21
C SER A 261 12.21 15.61 -19.23
N PHE A 262 12.22 16.53 -20.20
CA PHE A 262 13.35 16.72 -21.12
C PHE A 262 14.28 17.85 -20.67
N ALA A 263 15.44 17.98 -21.33
CA ALA A 263 16.36 19.10 -21.12
C ALA A 263 15.70 20.47 -21.42
N ASP A 264 14.62 20.46 -22.20
CA ASP A 264 13.81 21.63 -22.55
C ASP A 264 12.64 21.89 -21.57
N ASP A 265 12.68 21.31 -20.36
CA ASP A 265 11.63 21.39 -19.31
C ASP A 265 10.23 20.88 -19.73
N GLN A 266 10.10 20.23 -20.89
CA GLN A 266 8.85 19.63 -21.32
C GLN A 266 8.62 18.29 -20.60
N VAL A 267 7.43 18.10 -20.03
CA VAL A 267 6.97 16.83 -19.47
C VAL A 267 6.17 16.08 -20.52
N LYS A 268 6.63 14.90 -20.90
CA LYS A 268 5.94 14.00 -21.83
C LYS A 268 5.50 12.73 -21.11
N TYR A 269 4.47 12.07 -21.64
CA TYR A 269 3.90 10.84 -21.12
C TYR A 269 4.02 9.73 -22.15
N GLY A 270 4.28 8.49 -21.74
CA GLY A 270 4.38 7.38 -22.68
C GLY A 270 4.23 5.98 -22.08
N LEU A 271 3.83 5.02 -22.91
CA LEU A 271 3.61 3.62 -22.56
C LEU A 271 4.85 2.76 -22.83
N ILE A 272 5.27 1.95 -21.85
CA ILE A 272 6.38 1.00 -22.07
C ILE A 272 5.90 -0.16 -22.96
N ARG A 273 6.55 -0.33 -24.11
CA ARG A 273 6.25 -1.38 -25.10
C ARG A 273 7.20 -2.57 -24.99
N ALA A 274 8.47 -2.33 -24.69
CA ALA A 274 9.46 -3.39 -24.47
C ALA A 274 10.55 -2.95 -23.50
N ILE A 275 11.03 -3.91 -22.70
CA ILE A 275 12.19 -3.78 -21.81
C ILE A 275 13.19 -4.83 -22.27
N VAL A 276 14.39 -4.40 -22.68
CA VAL A 276 15.42 -5.32 -23.18
C VAL A 276 16.79 -5.05 -22.58
N GLN A 277 17.51 -6.12 -22.26
CA GLN A 277 18.92 -6.07 -21.86
C GLN A 277 19.78 -6.64 -22.99
N SER A 278 20.82 -5.89 -23.35
CA SER A 278 21.86 -6.34 -24.28
C SER A 278 23.01 -7.02 -23.51
N LYS A 279 23.77 -7.89 -24.18
CA LYS A 279 24.93 -8.60 -23.62
C LYS A 279 25.99 -7.70 -22.97
N LYS A 280 26.05 -6.40 -23.31
CA LYS A 280 26.90 -5.40 -22.65
C LYS A 280 26.33 -4.86 -21.33
N ASN A 281 25.42 -5.60 -20.68
CA ASN A 281 24.73 -5.26 -19.44
C ASN A 281 23.99 -3.90 -19.47
N THR A 282 23.61 -3.46 -20.66
CA THR A 282 22.92 -2.18 -20.88
C THR A 282 21.43 -2.44 -21.00
N LEU A 283 20.65 -1.91 -20.06
CA LEU A 283 19.19 -1.98 -20.09
C LEU A 283 18.63 -0.84 -20.95
N ARG A 284 17.65 -1.17 -21.81
CA ARG A 284 16.97 -0.24 -22.71
C ARG A 284 15.45 -0.36 -22.59
N LEU A 285 14.79 0.79 -22.62
CA LEU A 285 13.34 0.93 -22.58
C LEU A 285 12.81 1.51 -23.89
N PHE A 286 11.83 0.81 -24.47
CA PHE A 286 11.08 1.26 -25.63
C PHE A 286 9.73 1.79 -25.18
N ILE A 287 9.47 3.07 -25.41
CA ILE A 287 8.29 3.78 -24.95
C ILE A 287 7.55 4.36 -26.16
N GLU A 288 6.23 4.23 -26.17
CA GLU A 288 5.31 4.93 -27.09
C GLU A 288 4.81 6.22 -26.44
N GLU A 289 5.05 7.37 -27.08
CA GLU A 289 4.59 8.67 -26.58
C GLU A 289 3.06 8.81 -26.72
N LEU A 290 2.38 9.31 -25.67
CA LEU A 290 0.93 9.45 -25.65
C LEU A 290 0.46 10.86 -26.08
N VAL A 291 1.10 11.96 -25.62
CA VAL A 291 0.78 13.36 -25.99
C VAL A 291 1.95 14.31 -25.67
N GLU A 292 2.20 15.27 -26.56
CA GLU A 292 3.11 16.42 -26.36
C GLU A 292 2.34 17.62 -25.77
N ILE A 293 2.58 18.01 -24.52
CA ILE A 293 2.07 19.28 -23.97
C ILE A 293 3.22 20.28 -23.97
N LYS A 294 3.13 21.31 -24.82
CA LYS A 294 4.04 22.45 -24.75
C LYS A 294 3.78 23.22 -23.45
N PRO A 295 4.79 23.43 -22.59
CA PRO A 295 4.62 24.24 -21.39
C PRO A 295 4.55 25.72 -21.83
N GLY A 296 3.34 26.23 -22.02
CA GLY A 296 3.15 27.61 -22.49
C GLY A 296 1.73 28.05 -22.84
N ALA A 297 0.68 27.35 -22.41
CA ALA A 297 -0.70 27.81 -22.60
C ALA A 297 -1.41 27.98 -21.25
N SER A 298 -0.98 29.01 -20.50
CA SER A 298 -1.83 29.64 -19.48
C SER A 298 -2.22 31.04 -19.98
N LYS A 299 -3.54 31.30 -20.00
CA LYS A 299 -4.32 32.49 -20.46
C LYS A 299 -4.98 32.21 -21.82
N ILE A 300 -6.31 32.15 -21.97
CA ILE A 300 -7.47 32.77 -21.28
C ILE A 300 -8.55 31.72 -21.06
#